data_AF-A0A9Q3Q8D5-F1
#
_entry.id   AF-A0A9Q3Q8D5-F1
#
_cell.length_a   1.000
_cell.length_b   1.000
_cell.length_c   1.000
_cell.angle_alpha   90.00
_cell.angle_beta   90.00
_cell.angle_gamma   90.00
#
_symmetry.space_group_name_H-M   'P 1'
#
loop_
_entity.id
_entity.type
_entity.pdbx_description
1 polymer ?
#
loop_
_entity_poly.entity_id
_entity_poly.type
_entity_poly.pdbx_seq_one_letter_code
_entity_poly.pdbx_strand_id
1 'polypeptide(L)'
;MGSPSHGSLKVAEWALLYKVYIPFLMLSQQMSLHAHQSANTQRKMGQSEELENKLTKTTLHFISAINIATSWDVSIDDATAFSEHWKKFRLCNQHLFPKQKSKRNHHFSDHIPKLFQRWGPAQASSTWGYERVIGVFAKMSTNNKIFTSINMINIFTLIKNLN
;
A
#
# COMPACT_ATOMS: atom_id res chain seq x y z
N MET A 1 15.11 3.66 -10.17
CA MET A 1 14.76 2.96 -8.91
C MET A 1 15.24 1.52 -9.04
N GLY A 2 16.36 1.14 -8.42
CA GLY A 2 16.97 -0.19 -8.59
C GLY A 2 18.49 -0.19 -8.85
N SER A 3 19.11 0.98 -8.99
CA SER A 3 20.57 1.10 -8.98
C SER A 3 21.06 1.39 -7.55
N PRO A 4 22.15 0.76 -7.07
CA PRO A 4 22.67 0.94 -5.71
C PRO A 4 22.94 2.40 -5.33
N SER A 5 23.21 3.27 -6.31
CA SER A 5 23.56 4.68 -6.09
C SER A 5 22.38 5.58 -5.68
N HIS A 6 21.14 5.12 -5.85
CA HIS A 6 19.96 5.98 -5.68
C HIS A 6 19.31 5.90 -4.29
N GLY A 7 19.92 5.14 -3.36
CA GLY A 7 19.36 4.92 -2.03
C GLY A 7 18.08 4.07 -2.04
N SER A 8 17.68 3.60 -0.86
CA SER A 8 16.39 2.93 -0.66
C SER A 8 15.37 3.94 -0.15
N LEU A 9 14.14 3.86 -0.66
CA LEU A 9 13.04 4.69 -0.16
C LEU A 9 12.79 4.39 1.32
N LYS A 10 12.66 5.45 2.11
CA LYS A 10 12.26 5.37 3.52
C LYS A 10 10.78 4.98 3.61
N VAL A 11 10.42 4.39 4.74
CA VAL A 11 9.05 4.03 5.12
C VAL A 11 8.03 5.15 4.83
N ALA A 12 8.34 6.39 5.22
CA ALA A 12 7.46 7.53 4.99
C ALA A 12 7.27 7.85 3.48
N GLU A 13 8.30 7.64 2.67
CA GLU A 13 8.26 7.88 1.23
C GLU A 13 7.43 6.79 0.52
N TRP A 14 7.54 5.53 0.98
CA TRP A 14 6.64 4.47 0.52
C TRP A 14 5.18 4.76 0.89
N ALA A 15 4.92 5.21 2.12
CA ALA A 15 3.57 5.58 2.54
C ALA A 15 3.00 6.71 1.68
N LEU A 16 3.81 7.74 1.40
CA LEU A 16 3.43 8.86 0.53
C LEU A 16 3.15 8.40 -0.91
N LEU A 17 4.00 7.49 -1.44
CA LEU A 17 3.81 6.88 -2.75
C LEU A 17 2.45 6.19 -2.86
N TYR A 18 2.12 5.31 -1.91
CA TYR A 18 0.87 4.55 -1.98
C TYR A 18 -0.37 5.36 -1.63
N LYS A 19 -0.30 6.31 -0.70
CA LYS A 19 -1.47 7.09 -0.25
C LYS A 19 -1.83 8.23 -1.19
N VAL A 20 -0.82 8.84 -1.83
CA VAL A 20 -1.01 10.10 -2.57
C VAL A 20 -0.66 9.92 -4.04
N TYR A 21 0.57 9.53 -4.34
CA TYR A 21 1.04 9.54 -5.73
C TYR A 21 0.39 8.46 -6.59
N ILE A 22 0.27 7.22 -6.10
CA ILE A 22 -0.34 6.12 -6.87
C ILE A 22 -1.81 6.42 -7.19
N PRO A 23 -2.68 6.81 -6.22
CA PRO A 23 -4.05 7.15 -6.54
C PRO A 23 -4.18 8.35 -7.49
N PHE A 24 -3.33 9.37 -7.33
CA PHE A 24 -3.31 10.52 -8.23
C PHE A 24 -2.89 10.14 -9.65
N LEU A 25 -1.84 9.32 -9.79
CA LEU A 25 -1.39 8.79 -11.09
C LEU A 25 -2.44 7.91 -11.75
N MET A 26 -3.14 7.08 -10.97
CA MET A 26 -4.26 6.30 -11.50
C MET A 26 -5.35 7.21 -12.04
N LEU A 27 -5.78 8.20 -11.26
CA LEU A 27 -6.81 9.15 -11.70
C LEU A 27 -6.38 9.92 -12.95
N SER A 28 -5.15 10.46 -12.97
CA SER A 28 -4.66 11.27 -14.09
C SER A 28 -4.49 10.45 -15.36
N GLN A 29 -3.94 9.24 -15.27
CA GLN A 29 -3.79 8.34 -16.42
C GLN A 29 -5.15 7.92 -16.97
N GLN A 30 -6.10 7.62 -16.10
CA GLN A 30 -7.43 7.21 -16.50
C GLN A 30 -8.23 8.36 -17.15
N MET A 31 -8.11 9.59 -16.63
CA MET A 31 -8.69 10.79 -17.25
C MET A 31 -8.05 11.11 -18.61
N SER A 32 -6.72 10.93 -18.75
CA SER A 32 -6.02 11.11 -20.02
C SER A 32 -6.49 10.09 -21.08
N LEU A 33 -6.60 8.81 -20.71
CA LEU A 33 -7.14 7.76 -21.60
C LEU A 33 -8.58 8.07 -22.04
N HIS A 34 -9.38 8.65 -21.14
CA HIS A 34 -10.73 9.10 -21.46
C HIS A 34 -10.73 10.24 -22.49
N ALA A 35 -9.94 11.29 -22.26
CA ALA A 35 -9.84 12.43 -23.17
C ALA A 35 -9.43 12.01 -24.59
N HIS A 36 -8.46 11.09 -24.73
CA HIS A 36 -8.04 10.57 -26.02
C HIS A 36 -9.11 9.73 -26.72
N GLN A 37 -9.87 8.91 -25.98
CA GLN A 37 -10.96 8.13 -26.58
C GLN A 37 -12.17 8.99 -26.98
N SER A 38 -12.48 10.02 -26.20
CA SER A 38 -13.59 10.95 -26.47
C SER A 38 -13.28 11.89 -27.64
N ALA A 39 -12.00 12.19 -27.92
CA ALA A 39 -11.59 12.88 -29.14
C ALA A 39 -11.74 12.01 -30.41
N ASN A 40 -11.65 10.68 -30.26
CA ASN A 40 -11.66 9.73 -31.39
C ASN A 40 -13.03 9.07 -31.62
N THR A 41 -14.00 9.29 -30.73
CA THR A 41 -15.35 8.72 -30.79
C THR A 41 -16.36 9.82 -30.49
N GLN A 42 -17.37 10.04 -31.35
CA GLN A 42 -18.50 10.93 -31.03
C GLN A 42 -19.34 10.34 -29.88
N ARG A 43 -18.87 10.49 -28.64
CA ARG A 43 -19.64 10.11 -27.45
C ARG A 43 -20.63 11.22 -27.12
N LYS A 44 -21.86 10.84 -26.75
CA LYS A 44 -22.85 11.79 -26.23
C LYS A 44 -22.33 12.37 -24.91
N MET A 45 -22.51 13.67 -24.69
CA MET A 45 -22.05 14.41 -23.51
C MET A 45 -22.35 13.68 -22.18
N GLY A 46 -23.56 13.11 -22.02
CA GLY A 46 -23.93 12.38 -20.80
C GLY A 46 -23.19 11.05 -20.55
N GLN A 47 -22.66 10.38 -21.59
CA GLN A 47 -21.86 9.16 -21.42
C GLN A 47 -20.44 9.45 -20.95
N SER A 48 -19.92 10.63 -21.31
CA SER A 48 -18.60 11.13 -20.87
C SER A 48 -18.61 11.40 -19.36
N GLU A 49 -19.64 12.09 -18.89
CA GLU A 49 -19.82 12.43 -17.46
C GLU A 49 -20.04 11.19 -16.59
N GLU A 50 -20.84 10.22 -17.04
CA GLU A 50 -21.08 8.97 -16.30
C GLU A 50 -19.78 8.17 -16.11
N LEU A 51 -18.92 8.14 -17.14
CA LEU A 51 -17.64 7.45 -17.07
C LEU A 51 -16.65 8.14 -16.12
N GLU A 52 -16.56 9.47 -16.17
CA GLU A 52 -15.73 10.26 -15.23
C GLU A 52 -16.17 10.07 -13.78
N ASN A 53 -17.48 10.04 -13.54
CA ASN A 53 -18.05 9.75 -12.23
C ASN A 53 -17.71 8.33 -11.74
N LYS A 54 -17.83 7.32 -12.62
CA LYS A 54 -17.43 5.93 -12.31
C LYS A 54 -15.94 5.84 -11.97
N LEU A 55 -15.10 6.53 -12.73
CA LEU A 55 -13.67 6.55 -12.55
C LEU A 55 -13.27 7.17 -11.20
N THR A 56 -13.80 8.36 -10.92
CA THR A 56 -13.58 9.08 -9.67
C THR A 56 -14.02 8.24 -8.47
N LYS A 57 -15.23 7.64 -8.53
CA LYS A 57 -15.74 6.77 -7.46
C LYS A 57 -14.87 5.54 -7.24
N THR A 58 -14.35 4.93 -8.31
CA THR A 58 -13.44 3.79 -8.23
C THR A 58 -12.15 4.17 -7.51
N THR A 59 -11.57 5.33 -7.84
CA THR A 59 -10.37 5.86 -7.20
C THR A 59 -10.60 6.17 -5.73
N LEU A 60 -11.74 6.78 -5.37
CA LEU A 60 -12.06 7.06 -3.97
C LEU A 60 -12.16 5.78 -3.13
N HIS A 61 -12.81 4.73 -3.65
CA HIS A 61 -12.83 3.43 -2.97
C HIS A 61 -11.43 2.83 -2.79
N PHE A 62 -10.56 2.99 -3.77
CA PHE A 62 -9.17 2.55 -3.65
C PHE A 62 -8.40 3.32 -2.56
N ILE A 63 -8.53 4.65 -2.54
CA ILE A 63 -7.91 5.53 -1.53
C ILE A 63 -8.41 5.15 -0.13
N SER A 64 -9.73 4.99 0.05
CA SER A 64 -10.31 4.58 1.33
C SER A 64 -9.75 3.24 1.80
N ALA A 65 -9.65 2.24 0.92
CA ALA A 65 -9.06 0.95 1.25
C ALA A 65 -7.58 1.07 1.66
N ILE A 66 -6.77 1.86 0.94
CA ILE A 66 -5.36 2.08 1.28
C ILE A 66 -5.21 2.78 2.63
N ASN A 67 -6.01 3.81 2.89
CA ASN A 67 -5.94 4.56 4.15
C ASN A 67 -6.21 3.65 5.35
N ILE A 68 -7.22 2.77 5.25
CA ILE A 68 -7.49 1.76 6.27
C ILE A 68 -6.35 0.74 6.35
N ALA A 69 -5.90 0.18 5.21
CA ALA A 69 -4.80 -0.80 5.12
C ALA A 69 -3.52 -0.37 5.82
N THR A 70 -3.30 0.93 5.90
CA THR A 70 -2.07 1.56 6.37
C THR A 70 -2.27 2.39 7.64
N SER A 71 -3.42 2.23 8.30
CA SER A 71 -3.69 2.84 9.59
C SER A 71 -2.80 2.25 10.69
N TRP A 72 -2.52 3.05 11.70
CA TRP A 72 -1.83 2.62 12.93
C TRP A 72 -2.78 2.01 13.95
N ASP A 73 -4.09 2.13 13.72
CA ASP A 73 -5.15 1.56 14.54
C ASP A 73 -6.25 1.00 13.63
N VAL A 74 -6.80 -0.15 13.99
CA VAL A 74 -7.85 -0.83 13.21
C VAL A 74 -8.88 -1.47 14.14
N SER A 75 -10.14 -1.16 13.88
CA SER A 75 -11.30 -1.78 14.51
C SER A 75 -11.92 -2.87 13.63
N ILE A 76 -12.92 -3.57 14.17
CA ILE A 76 -13.74 -4.53 13.40
C ILE A 76 -14.51 -3.79 12.29
N ASP A 77 -14.95 -2.57 12.56
CA ASP A 77 -15.65 -1.72 11.60
C ASP A 77 -14.72 -1.31 10.45
N ASP A 78 -13.44 -1.01 10.75
CA ASP A 78 -12.43 -0.74 9.74
C ASP A 78 -12.17 -1.95 8.83
N ALA A 79 -12.11 -3.16 9.40
CA ALA A 79 -11.99 -4.39 8.62
C ALA A 79 -13.19 -4.60 7.67
N THR A 80 -14.39 -4.25 8.14
CA THR A 80 -15.62 -4.30 7.34
C THR A 80 -15.60 -3.24 6.24
N ALA A 81 -15.28 -1.99 6.58
CA ALA A 81 -15.16 -0.87 5.65
C ALA A 81 -14.09 -1.13 4.58
N PHE A 82 -12.94 -1.69 4.95
CA PHE A 82 -11.92 -2.12 4.00
C PHE A 82 -12.51 -3.13 2.99
N SER A 83 -13.19 -4.17 3.49
CA SER A 83 -13.79 -5.22 2.65
C SER A 83 -14.75 -4.62 1.63
N GLU A 84 -15.59 -3.69 2.07
CA GLU A 84 -16.53 -3.01 1.20
C GLU A 84 -15.86 -2.15 0.14
N HIS A 85 -14.95 -1.28 0.55
CA HIS A 85 -14.23 -0.38 -0.37
C HIS A 85 -13.40 -1.17 -1.37
N TRP A 86 -12.69 -2.20 -0.92
CA TRP A 86 -11.89 -3.07 -1.77
C TRP A 86 -12.76 -3.83 -2.78
N LYS A 87 -13.90 -4.39 -2.36
CA LYS A 87 -14.85 -5.05 -3.25
C LYS A 87 -15.43 -4.08 -4.30
N LYS A 88 -15.87 -2.90 -3.88
CA LYS A 88 -16.42 -1.86 -4.78
C LYS A 88 -15.35 -1.42 -5.80
N PHE A 89 -14.12 -1.17 -5.35
CA PHE A 89 -12.98 -0.89 -6.24
C PHE A 89 -12.75 -2.01 -7.26
N ARG A 90 -12.65 -3.27 -6.81
CA ARG A 90 -12.40 -4.44 -7.69
C ARG A 90 -13.48 -4.61 -8.75
N LEU A 91 -14.76 -4.50 -8.37
CA LEU A 91 -15.88 -4.61 -9.30
C LEU A 91 -15.89 -3.49 -10.33
N CYS A 92 -15.78 -2.24 -9.89
CA CYS A 92 -15.76 -1.10 -10.81
C CYS A 92 -14.53 -1.15 -11.72
N ASN A 93 -13.35 -1.47 -11.19
CA ASN A 93 -12.12 -1.58 -11.96
C ASN A 93 -12.20 -2.72 -13.01
N GLN A 94 -12.84 -3.85 -12.69
CA GLN A 94 -13.04 -4.92 -13.67
C GLN A 94 -14.02 -4.50 -14.78
N HIS A 95 -15.07 -3.73 -14.45
CA HIS A 95 -15.99 -3.20 -15.44
C HIS A 95 -15.33 -2.16 -16.37
N LEU A 96 -14.51 -1.27 -15.80
CA LEU A 96 -13.77 -0.24 -16.54
C LEU A 96 -12.63 -0.84 -17.40
N PHE A 97 -11.98 -1.89 -16.91
CA PHE A 97 -10.82 -2.52 -17.55
C PHE A 97 -11.01 -4.05 -17.67
N PRO A 98 -11.95 -4.53 -18.51
CA PRO A 98 -12.32 -5.95 -18.55
C PRO A 98 -11.18 -6.88 -19.02
N LYS A 99 -10.20 -6.34 -19.75
CA LYS A 99 -9.01 -7.09 -20.20
C LYS A 99 -7.96 -7.25 -19.10
N GLN A 100 -8.06 -6.49 -18.01
CA GLN A 100 -7.09 -6.54 -16.92
C GLN A 100 -7.34 -7.76 -16.04
N LYS A 101 -6.41 -8.72 -16.06
CA LYS A 101 -6.49 -9.90 -15.20
C LYS A 101 -6.21 -9.54 -13.75
N SER A 102 -6.87 -10.24 -12.83
CA SER A 102 -6.56 -10.12 -11.41
C SER A 102 -5.14 -10.60 -11.13
N LYS A 103 -4.37 -9.82 -10.36
CA LYS A 103 -3.02 -10.18 -9.92
C LYS A 103 -3.10 -10.86 -8.56
N ARG A 104 -2.06 -11.65 -8.23
CA ARG A 104 -1.94 -12.32 -6.92
C ARG A 104 -2.05 -11.33 -5.75
N ASN A 105 -1.50 -10.13 -5.89
CA ASN A 105 -1.62 -9.08 -4.88
C ASN A 105 -3.07 -8.68 -4.61
N HIS A 106 -3.94 -8.69 -5.63
CA HIS A 106 -5.36 -8.41 -5.40
C HIS A 106 -6.03 -9.49 -4.54
N HIS A 107 -5.64 -10.75 -4.74
CA HIS A 107 -6.10 -11.86 -3.90
C HIS A 107 -5.54 -11.76 -2.48
N PHE A 108 -4.27 -11.38 -2.31
CA PHE A 108 -3.71 -11.16 -0.98
C PHE A 108 -4.42 -10.02 -0.23
N SER A 109 -4.78 -8.93 -0.92
CA SER A 109 -5.55 -7.85 -0.33
C SER A 109 -6.93 -8.29 0.18
N ASP A 110 -7.55 -9.32 -0.44
CA ASP A 110 -8.83 -9.87 0.02
C ASP A 110 -8.72 -10.49 1.44
N HIS A 111 -7.51 -10.82 1.91
CA HIS A 111 -7.26 -11.38 3.25
C HIS A 111 -6.93 -10.33 4.33
N ILE A 112 -6.70 -9.06 3.96
CA ILE A 112 -6.34 -7.99 4.91
C ILE A 112 -7.31 -7.88 6.10
N PRO A 113 -8.65 -7.91 5.92
CA PRO A 113 -9.60 -7.86 7.04
C PRO A 113 -9.37 -8.95 8.09
N LYS A 114 -9.08 -10.17 7.65
CA LYS A 114 -8.78 -11.30 8.53
C LYS A 114 -7.44 -11.13 9.23
N LEU A 115 -6.46 -10.52 8.56
CA LEU A 115 -5.17 -10.19 9.15
C LEU A 115 -5.33 -9.12 10.24
N PHE A 116 -6.16 -8.10 10.04
CA PHE A 116 -6.46 -7.11 11.07
C PHE A 116 -7.04 -7.73 12.33
N GLN A 117 -8.03 -8.61 12.19
CA GLN A 117 -8.65 -9.26 13.34
C GLN A 117 -7.68 -10.17 14.10
N ARG A 118 -6.68 -10.73 13.41
CA ARG A 118 -5.73 -11.67 14.02
C ARG A 118 -4.49 -11.01 14.60
N TRP A 119 -3.97 -9.99 13.93
CA TRP A 119 -2.65 -9.41 14.21
C TRP A 119 -2.70 -7.91 14.52
N GLY A 120 -3.88 -7.29 14.38
CA GLY A 120 -4.03 -5.84 14.50
C GLY A 120 -3.54 -5.10 13.24
N PRO A 121 -3.21 -3.79 13.38
CA PRO A 121 -2.80 -2.94 12.28
C PRO A 121 -1.57 -3.47 11.55
N ALA A 122 -1.57 -3.43 10.21
CA ALA A 122 -0.47 -3.95 9.39
C ALA A 122 0.88 -3.25 9.67
N GLN A 123 0.86 -2.00 10.13
CA GLN A 123 2.07 -1.26 10.52
C GLN A 123 2.81 -1.95 11.68
N ALA A 124 2.08 -2.48 12.66
CA ALA A 124 2.63 -3.15 13.83
C ALA A 124 3.30 -4.50 13.48
N SER A 125 2.80 -5.19 12.45
CA SER A 125 3.33 -6.47 11.98
C SER A 125 4.19 -6.35 10.71
N SER A 126 4.59 -5.14 10.32
CA SER A 126 5.31 -4.90 9.06
C SER A 126 6.73 -5.44 9.09
N THR A 127 7.24 -5.91 7.94
CA THR A 127 8.61 -6.43 7.81
C THR A 127 9.67 -5.37 8.07
N TRP A 128 9.29 -4.08 8.02
CA TRP A 128 10.20 -2.95 8.13
C TRP A 128 10.92 -2.88 9.49
N GLY A 129 10.24 -3.29 10.56
CA GLY A 129 10.87 -3.45 11.88
C GLY A 129 11.98 -4.49 11.85
N TYR A 130 11.74 -5.62 11.19
CA TYR A 130 12.72 -6.69 11.03
C TYR A 130 13.86 -6.30 10.10
N GLU A 131 13.59 -5.61 8.99
CA GLU A 131 14.61 -5.09 8.07
C GLU A 131 15.57 -4.12 8.75
N ARG A 132 15.06 -3.25 9.65
CA ARG A 132 15.89 -2.37 10.46
C ARG A 132 16.83 -3.18 11.37
N VAL A 133 16.31 -4.21 12.03
CA VAL A 133 17.11 -5.10 12.89
C VAL A 133 18.15 -5.88 12.08
N ILE A 134 17.77 -6.40 10.92
CA ILE A 134 18.70 -7.07 9.99
C ILE A 134 19.80 -6.10 9.55
N GLY A 135 19.46 -4.84 9.23
CA GLY A 135 20.44 -3.81 8.89
C GLY A 135 21.42 -3.48 10.02
N VAL A 136 20.95 -3.55 11.28
CA VAL A 136 21.83 -3.45 12.47
C VAL A 136 22.74 -4.66 12.56
N PHE A 137 22.20 -5.87 12.43
CA PHE A 137 23.02 -7.10 12.45
C PHE A 137 24.03 -7.16 11.31
N ALA A 138 23.68 -6.70 10.10
CA ALA A 138 24.59 -6.67 8.96
C ALA A 138 25.77 -5.71 9.15
N LYS A 139 25.63 -4.69 10.00
CA LYS A 139 26.72 -3.75 10.36
C LYS A 139 27.61 -4.27 11.49
N MET A 140 27.19 -5.31 12.21
CA MET A 140 27.99 -5.93 13.27
C MET A 140 29.06 -6.82 12.63
N SER A 141 30.29 -6.33 12.54
CA SER A 141 31.42 -7.02 11.90
C SER A 141 32.07 -8.11 12.78
N THR A 142 31.27 -8.93 13.46
CA THR A 142 31.83 -9.91 14.39
C THR A 142 31.16 -11.26 14.25
N ASN A 143 31.62 -12.01 13.24
CA ASN A 143 31.90 -13.43 13.47
C ASN A 143 32.84 -13.53 14.69
N ASN A 144 32.32 -13.99 15.83
CA ASN A 144 33.10 -14.51 16.97
C ASN A 144 34.01 -13.55 17.77
N LYS A 145 33.66 -12.27 18.00
CA LYS A 145 34.30 -11.48 19.07
C LYS A 145 33.49 -11.55 20.37
N ILE A 146 33.59 -12.70 21.05
CA ILE A 146 32.86 -13.02 22.29
C ILE A 146 33.36 -12.19 23.50
N PHE A 147 34.47 -11.46 23.38
CA PHE A 147 35.12 -10.76 24.50
C PHE A 147 34.97 -9.23 24.53
N THR A 148 34.07 -8.63 23.74
CA THR A 148 33.84 -7.17 23.79
C THR A 148 32.39 -6.86 24.07
N SER A 149 31.99 -7.10 25.32
CA SER A 149 31.00 -6.39 26.17
C SER A 149 29.75 -5.72 25.57
N ILE A 150 29.22 -6.17 24.43
CA ILE A 150 27.86 -5.86 24.00
C ILE A 150 27.15 -7.20 23.81
N ASN A 151 26.75 -7.78 24.94
CA ASN A 151 25.88 -8.95 24.94
C ASN A 151 24.53 -8.59 24.30
N MET A 152 23.94 -9.53 23.56
CA MET A 152 22.60 -9.44 22.96
C MET A 152 21.53 -8.86 23.92
N ILE A 153 21.70 -9.08 25.22
CA ILE A 153 20.87 -8.53 26.30
C ILE A 153 20.85 -6.99 26.32
N ASN A 154 21.99 -6.32 26.13
CA ASN A 154 22.06 -4.84 26.11
C ASN A 154 21.38 -4.25 24.86
N ILE A 155 21.31 -5.02 23.77
CA ILE A 155 20.70 -4.59 22.50
C ILE A 155 19.18 -4.62 22.60
N PHE A 156 18.59 -5.63 23.23
CA PHE A 156 17.15 -5.66 23.49
C PHE A 156 16.68 -4.47 24.36
N THR A 157 17.52 -4.04 25.30
CA THR A 157 17.27 -2.85 26.13
C THR A 157 17.39 -1.55 25.33
N LEU A 158 18.34 -1.45 24.39
CA LEU A 158 18.52 -0.27 23.53
C LEU A 158 17.37 -0.11 22.53
N ILE A 159 16.87 -1.21 21.97
CA ILE A 159 15.73 -1.22 21.03
C ILE A 159 14.42 -0.82 21.73
N LYS A 160 14.24 -1.21 23.00
CA LYS A 160 13.08 -0.76 23.80
C LYS A 160 13.04 0.75 24.06
N ASN A 161 14.19 1.42 24.04
CA ASN A 161 14.32 2.86 24.31
C ASN A 161 14.25 3.74 23.04
N LEU A 162 13.94 3.15 21.88
CA LEU A 162 13.81 3.86 20.59
C LEU A 162 12.34 4.08 20.16
N ASN A 163 11.38 3.88 21.07
CA ASN A 163 9.96 4.22 20.89
C ASN A 163 9.65 5.59 21.49
#